data_AF-A0A956B5P3-F1
#
_entry.id   AF-A0A956B5P3-F1
#
_cell.length_a   1.000
_cell.length_b   1.000
_cell.length_c   1.000
_cell.angle_alpha   90.00
_cell.angle_beta   90.00
_cell.angle_gamma   90.00
#
_symmetry.space_group_name_H-M   'P 1'
#
loop_
_entity.id
_entity.type
_entity.pdbx_description
1 polymer ?
#
loop_
_entity_poly.entity_id
_entity_poly.type
_entity_poly.pdbx_seq_one_letter_code
_entity_poly.pdbx_strand_id
1 'polypeptide(L)'
;MPRAETVFVVDRRCLEHALDSIDVEREARVVPSRAHQRQVGFKLFAIRPGSIIAALGFRNGDVVRAANGLPLTSIDRAFEAHDRLRRQRVIQVDVERRGTPVRLSYFMP
;
A
#
# COMPACT_ATOMS: atom_id res chain seq x y z
N MET A 1 3.37 -14.96 15.21
CA MET A 1 4.38 -14.93 14.13
C MET A 1 4.86 -13.49 13.97
N PRO A 2 6.17 -13.21 14.03
CA PRO A 2 6.70 -11.88 13.76
C PRO A 2 6.43 -11.50 12.29
N ARG A 3 6.05 -10.25 12.04
CA ARG A 3 5.90 -9.73 10.67
C ARG A 3 7.28 -9.41 10.11
N ALA A 4 7.52 -9.73 8.84
CA ALA A 4 8.71 -9.23 8.17
C ALA A 4 8.56 -7.71 7.99
N GLU A 5 9.58 -6.93 8.33
CA GLU A 5 9.58 -5.48 8.17
C GLU A 5 10.60 -5.06 7.11
N THR A 6 10.21 -4.12 6.25
CA THR A 6 11.09 -3.51 5.25
C THR A 6 11.00 -2.00 5.39
N VAL A 7 12.15 -1.34 5.51
CA VAL A 7 12.26 0.09 5.78
C VAL A 7 12.79 0.81 4.55
N PHE A 8 12.16 1.94 4.20
CA PHE A 8 12.53 2.81 3.09
C PHE A 8 12.59 4.26 3.57
N VAL A 9 13.54 5.03 3.04
CA VAL A 9 13.54 6.49 3.11
C VAL A 9 13.03 7.00 1.77
N VAL A 10 11.98 7.82 1.79
CA VAL A 10 11.27 8.24 0.58
C VAL A 10 11.00 9.74 0.58
N ASP A 11 11.07 10.35 -0.60
CA ASP A 11 10.55 11.70 -0.82
C ASP A 11 9.02 11.69 -0.71
N ARG A 12 8.45 12.72 -0.10
CA ARG A 12 7.00 12.86 0.07
C ARG A 12 6.24 12.74 -1.25
N ARG A 13 6.79 13.27 -2.36
CA ARG A 13 6.15 13.22 -3.68
C ARG A 13 5.98 11.80 -4.20
N CYS A 14 6.95 10.91 -3.95
CA CYS A 14 6.84 9.51 -4.36
C CYS A 14 5.71 8.79 -3.63
N LEU A 15 5.51 9.14 -2.36
CA LEU A 15 4.44 8.58 -1.55
C LEU A 15 3.07 9.15 -1.93
N GLU A 16 2.98 10.47 -2.14
CA GLU A 16 1.74 11.12 -2.61
C GLU A 16 1.28 10.51 -3.94
N HIS A 17 2.22 10.24 -4.86
CA HIS A 17 1.96 9.53 -6.12
C HIS A 17 1.39 8.12 -5.91
N ALA A 18 1.89 7.38 -4.93
CA ALA A 18 1.38 6.05 -4.59
C ALA A 18 0.06 6.06 -3.81
N LEU A 19 -0.36 7.22 -3.31
CA LEU A 19 -1.63 7.43 -2.65
C LEU A 19 -2.68 8.05 -3.60
N ASP A 20 -2.29 8.50 -4.80
CA ASP A 20 -3.20 8.96 -5.84
C ASP A 20 -3.69 7.77 -6.67
N SER A 21 -5.01 7.55 -6.66
CA SER A 21 -5.65 6.45 -7.38
C SER A 21 -5.34 6.46 -8.89
N ILE A 22 -5.23 7.63 -9.52
CA ILE A 22 -5.07 7.73 -10.97
C ILE A 22 -3.68 7.25 -11.39
N ASP A 23 -2.65 7.62 -10.63
CA ASP A 23 -1.28 7.26 -10.92
C ASP A 23 -0.96 5.82 -10.55
N VAL A 24 -1.53 5.32 -9.45
CA VAL A 24 -1.45 3.90 -9.09
C VAL A 24 -2.05 3.03 -10.18
N GLU A 25 -3.24 3.35 -10.70
CA GLU A 25 -3.90 2.56 -11.75
C GLU A 25 -3.12 2.51 -13.07
N ARG A 26 -2.32 3.55 -13.35
CA ARG A 26 -1.40 3.56 -14.48
C ARG A 26 -0.23 2.62 -14.25
N GLU A 27 0.26 2.49 -13.04
CA GLU A 27 1.47 1.72 -12.74
C GLU A 27 1.22 0.28 -12.30
N ALA A 28 0.03 0.01 -11.77
CA ALA A 28 -0.39 -1.28 -11.26
C ALA A 28 -1.90 -1.42 -11.41
N ARG A 29 -2.37 -2.65 -11.62
CA ARG A 29 -3.79 -2.93 -11.49
C ARG A 29 -4.14 -3.19 -10.03
N VAL A 30 -5.18 -2.53 -9.57
CA VAL A 30 -5.71 -2.63 -8.21
C VAL A 30 -7.06 -3.33 -8.27
N VAL A 31 -7.20 -4.48 -7.60
CA VAL A 31 -8.49 -5.18 -7.49
C VAL A 31 -8.89 -5.37 -6.03
N PRO A 32 -10.18 -5.25 -5.69
CA PRO A 32 -10.67 -5.61 -4.37
C PRO A 32 -10.29 -7.06 -4.02
N SER A 33 -9.69 -7.25 -2.85
CA SER A 33 -9.42 -8.58 -2.29
C SER A 33 -10.51 -8.92 -1.27
N ARG A 34 -11.14 -10.08 -1.40
CA ARG A 34 -12.23 -10.52 -0.51
C ARG A 34 -11.87 -11.78 0.25
N ALA A 35 -12.23 -11.85 1.52
CA ALA A 35 -12.25 -13.08 2.32
C ALA A 35 -13.61 -13.21 3.00
N HIS A 36 -14.22 -14.40 2.94
CA HIS A 36 -15.57 -14.64 3.49
C HIS A 36 -16.59 -13.59 3.06
N GLN A 37 -16.63 -13.27 1.75
CA GLN A 37 -17.50 -12.25 1.13
C GLN A 37 -17.27 -10.80 1.56
N ARG A 38 -16.35 -10.52 2.50
CA ARG A 38 -15.98 -9.17 2.93
C ARG A 38 -14.70 -8.73 2.24
N GLN A 39 -14.64 -7.48 1.80
CA GLN A 39 -13.39 -6.91 1.31
C GLN A 39 -12.41 -6.75 2.48
N VAL A 40 -11.20 -7.30 2.30
CA VAL A 40 -10.13 -7.30 3.31
C VAL A 40 -8.92 -6.46 2.92
N GLY A 41 -8.96 -5.87 1.71
CA GLY A 41 -7.87 -5.09 1.17
C GLY A 41 -7.96 -4.91 -0.33
N PHE A 42 -6.84 -4.50 -0.92
CA PHE A 42 -6.65 -4.36 -2.35
C PHE A 42 -5.45 -5.19 -2.81
N LYS A 43 -5.64 -6.01 -3.84
CA LYS A 43 -4.56 -6.82 -4.42
C LYS A 43 -3.93 -6.08 -5.59
N LEU A 44 -2.60 -6.05 -5.60
CA LEU A 44 -1.80 -5.44 -6.66
C LEU A 44 -1.32 -6.49 -7.66
N PHE A 45 -1.48 -6.20 -8.95
CA PHE A 45 -1.00 -7.05 -10.04
C PHE A 45 -0.61 -6.21 -11.26
N ALA A 46 0.14 -6.82 -12.19
CA ALA A 46 0.69 -6.12 -13.35
C ALA A 46 1.46 -4.83 -12.98
N ILE A 47 2.15 -4.84 -11.84
CA ILE A 47 3.03 -3.74 -11.43
C ILE A 47 4.11 -3.58 -12.50
N ARG A 48 4.19 -2.39 -13.09
CA ARG A 48 5.17 -2.07 -14.14
C ARG A 48 6.58 -2.05 -13.55
N PRO A 49 7.57 -2.72 -14.18
CA PRO A 49 8.97 -2.57 -13.79
C PRO A 49 9.41 -1.10 -13.84
N GLY A 50 10.15 -0.65 -12.83
CA GLY A 50 10.65 0.72 -12.75
C GLY A 50 9.61 1.78 -12.31
N SER A 51 8.39 1.37 -12.00
CA SER A 51 7.35 2.28 -11.48
C SER A 51 7.62 2.69 -10.03
N ILE A 52 6.99 3.77 -9.57
CA ILE A 52 7.05 4.20 -8.18
C ILE A 52 6.49 3.11 -7.25
N ILE A 53 5.41 2.45 -7.64
CA ILE A 53 4.85 1.31 -6.89
C ILE A 53 5.89 0.19 -6.70
N ALA A 54 6.67 -0.14 -7.74
CA ALA A 54 7.75 -1.10 -7.63
C ALA A 54 8.90 -0.60 -6.73
N ALA A 55 9.27 0.68 -6.86
CA ALA A 55 10.34 1.32 -6.08
C ALA A 55 10.01 1.41 -4.58
N LEU A 56 8.73 1.54 -4.22
CA LEU A 56 8.23 1.47 -2.84
C LEU A 56 8.24 0.03 -2.28
N GLY A 57 8.66 -0.96 -3.07
CA GLY A 57 8.85 -2.32 -2.60
C GLY A 57 7.59 -3.19 -2.61
N PHE A 58 6.49 -2.71 -3.21
CA PHE A 58 5.33 -3.55 -3.52
C PHE A 58 5.69 -4.59 -4.58
N ARG A 59 5.02 -5.73 -4.53
CA ARG A 59 5.24 -6.86 -5.45
C ARG A 59 3.93 -7.37 -6.00
N ASN A 60 3.99 -7.94 -7.20
CA ASN A 60 2.84 -8.62 -7.80
C ASN A 60 2.31 -9.70 -6.86
N GLY A 61 1.01 -9.65 -6.59
CA GLY A 61 0.31 -10.55 -5.68
C GLY A 61 0.20 -10.05 -4.24
N ASP A 62 0.79 -8.91 -3.89
CA ASP A 62 0.58 -8.28 -2.58
C ASP A 62 -0.88 -7.92 -2.39
N VAL A 63 -1.38 -8.14 -1.17
CA VAL A 63 -2.68 -7.63 -0.71
C VAL A 63 -2.42 -6.55 0.33
N VAL A 64 -2.68 -5.30 -0.02
CA VAL A 64 -2.60 -4.16 0.89
C VAL A 64 -3.82 -4.19 1.81
N ARG A 65 -3.61 -4.30 3.13
CA ARG A 65 -4.67 -4.48 4.12
C ARG A 65 -4.93 -3.22 4.93
N ALA A 66 -3.88 -2.50 5.31
CA ALA A 66 -3.99 -1.31 6.14
C ALA A 66 -2.81 -0.34 5.92
N ALA A 67 -3.04 0.92 6.25
CA ALA A 67 -1.98 1.93 6.32
C ALA A 67 -2.09 2.73 7.62
N ASN A 68 -1.01 2.84 8.40
CA ASN A 68 -0.98 3.39 9.76
C ASN A 68 -2.12 2.87 10.65
N GLY A 69 -2.44 1.58 10.54
CA GLY A 69 -3.51 0.94 11.31
C GLY A 69 -4.93 1.20 10.79
N LEU A 70 -5.11 2.05 9.76
CA LEU A 70 -6.40 2.24 9.09
C LEU A 70 -6.65 1.10 8.09
N PRO A 71 -7.74 0.31 8.25
CA PRO A 71 -8.08 -0.75 7.31
C PRO A 71 -8.47 -0.19 5.94
N LEU A 72 -7.89 -0.71 4.86
CA LEU A 72 -8.19 -0.33 3.48
C LEU A 72 -9.24 -1.28 2.87
N THR A 73 -10.42 -1.30 3.47
CA THR A 73 -11.50 -2.24 3.11
C THR A 73 -12.55 -1.65 2.16
N SER A 74 -12.44 -0.37 1.81
CA SER A 74 -13.28 0.30 0.82
C SER A 74 -12.55 1.49 0.21
N ILE A 75 -13.11 2.07 -0.85
CA ILE A 75 -12.60 3.29 -1.48
C ILE A 75 -12.65 4.47 -0.49
N ASP A 76 -13.75 4.65 0.24
CA ASP A 76 -13.88 5.74 1.24
C ASP A 76 -12.80 5.66 2.31
N ARG A 77 -12.47 4.44 2.77
CA ARG A 77 -11.39 4.22 3.74
C ARG A 77 -10.01 4.51 3.15
N ALA A 78 -9.82 4.26 1.86
CA ALA A 78 -8.58 4.62 1.17
C ALA A 78 -8.42 6.14 1.07
N PHE A 79 -9.49 6.88 0.77
CA PHE A 79 -9.48 8.35 0.81
C PHE A 79 -9.23 8.90 2.22
N GLU A 80 -9.88 8.33 3.24
CA GLU A 80 -9.62 8.71 4.64
C GLU A 80 -8.15 8.49 5.01
N ALA A 81 -7.58 7.35 4.62
CA ALA A 81 -6.17 7.07 4.83
C ALA A 81 -5.29 8.10 4.11
N HIS A 82 -5.54 8.38 2.83
CA HIS A 82 -4.81 9.40 2.06
C HIS A 82 -4.73 10.74 2.81
N ASP A 83 -5.88 11.26 3.28
CA ASP A 83 -5.89 12.56 3.97
C ASP A 83 -5.11 12.55 5.30
N ARG A 84 -5.15 11.43 6.06
CA ARG A 84 -4.38 11.34 7.30
C ARG A 84 -2.89 11.17 7.04
N LEU A 85 -2.54 10.37 6.04
CA LEU A 85 -1.19 9.94 5.73
C LEU A 85 -0.31 11.06 5.17
N ARG A 86 -0.86 11.95 4.33
CA ARG A 86 -0.13 13.09 3.74
C ARG A 86 0.51 14.03 4.78
N ARG A 87 0.01 14.01 6.02
CA ARG A 87 0.52 14.84 7.14
C ARG A 87 1.54 14.13 8.02
N GLN A 88 1.74 12.83 7.85
CA GLN A 88 2.64 12.02 8.68
C GLN A 88 4.08 12.09 8.16
N ARG A 89 5.06 11.86 9.05
CA ARG A 89 6.48 11.65 8.67
C ARG A 89 6.85 10.18 8.52
N VAL A 90 6.01 9.30 9.06
CA VAL A 90 6.19 7.85 8.98
C VAL A 90 4.89 7.22 8.51
N ILE A 91 4.99 6.37 7.49
CA ILE A 91 3.88 5.58 7.00
C ILE A 91 4.24 4.11 7.05
N GLN A 92 3.39 3.32 7.68
CA GLN A 92 3.48 1.88 7.76
C GLN A 92 2.33 1.27 6.99
N VAL A 93 2.66 0.53 5.93
CA VAL A 93 1.69 -0.19 5.13
C VAL A 93 1.78 -1.67 5.47
N ASP A 94 0.66 -2.24 5.93
CA ASP A 94 0.53 -3.65 6.19
C ASP A 94 0.06 -4.35 4.91
N VAL A 95 0.90 -5.25 4.40
CA VAL A 95 0.60 -6.08 3.24
C VAL A 95 0.63 -7.56 3.59
N GLU A 96 -0.11 -8.37 2.86
CA GLU A 96 0.08 -9.81 2.85
C GLU A 96 0.71 -10.23 1.53
N ARG A 97 1.88 -10.84 1.63
CA ARG A 97 2.68 -11.28 0.50
C ARG A 97 2.80 -12.79 0.53
N ARG A 98 2.18 -13.47 -0.44
CA ARG A 98 2.15 -14.94 -0.52
C ARG A 98 1.65 -15.60 0.78
N GLY A 99 0.66 -14.99 1.44
CA GLY A 99 0.10 -15.47 2.70
C GLY A 99 0.87 -15.04 3.96
N THR A 100 2.03 -14.40 3.82
CA THR A 100 2.81 -13.90 4.95
C THR A 100 2.57 -12.41 5.19
N PRO A 101 2.28 -11.97 6.43
CA PRO A 101 2.22 -10.56 6.77
C PRO A 101 3.59 -9.88 6.65
N VAL A 102 3.64 -8.78 5.90
CA VAL A 102 4.82 -7.94 5.72
C VAL A 102 4.42 -6.49 6.02
N ARG A 103 5.32 -5.75 6.66
CA ARG A 103 5.17 -4.31 6.90
C ARG A 103 6.18 -3.54 6.07
N LEU A 104 5.70 -2.58 5.29
CA LEU A 104 6.53 -1.62 4.57
C LEU A 104 6.48 -0.30 5.34
N SER A 105 7.63 0.14 5.85
CA SER A 105 7.76 1.36 6.66
C SER A 105 8.51 2.42 5.85
N TYR A 106 7.87 3.55 5.63
CA TYR A 106 8.38 4.67 4.84
C TYR A 106 8.64 5.87 5.75
N PHE A 107 9.89 6.36 5.75
CA PHE A 107 10.31 7.53 6.51
C PHE A 107 10.54 8.71 5.58
N MET A 108 9.94 9.85 5.93
CA MET A 108 10.13 11.13 5.26
C MET A 108 10.98 12.05 6.17
N PRO A 109 12.22 12.38 5.77
CA PRO A 109 13.06 13.32 6.50
C PRO A 109 12.50 14.75 6.47
#